data_AF-A0AAV5E7G2-F1
#
_entry.id   AF-A0AAV5E7G2-F1
#
_cell.length_a   1.000
_cell.length_b   1.000
_cell.length_c   1.000
_cell.angle_alpha   90.00
_cell.angle_beta   90.00
_cell.angle_gamma   90.00
#
_symmetry.space_group_name_H-M   'P 1'
#
loop_
_entity.id
_entity.type
_entity.pdbx_description
1 polymer ?
#
loop_
_entity_poly.entity_id
_entity_poly.type
_entity_poly.pdbx_seq_one_letter_code
_entity_poly.pdbx_strand_id
1 'polypeptide(L)'
;MSILAFAVLVPVNWTNDTLQLSTLQHSNIDKLSISNIPIGSKRFIAHLAMAYAFTFWTCYVLLHEYEIVAKMRLRFLASEKRRPDQFTVLVRNVPPDPDESISELVEHFFLVNHPDHYLTHQAVYNANKLAKLVKEKNKLQNWLDYYQLKFERNTSKRPTTKTGFLGCFGSTVDAIDYYTSEIEGRERIRRLIVAVSFFFLNFFYVIPIAFVQSLANLEGIEKAAPFLKPLIEMICFGAAQDIYASTEKDREAAMDPGSIGFDSNEPQIQLYFLLGLVYAVVTPFLLPFILIFFGFAYLVYRHQIINVYNQEYESAAAFWPSVHGRIITALIVSQLLLLGLLSTKGAGQSTPVLLVLPVVTFYFHKYCKNRYEPTFVKCPLQEAMKKDTLERARDPGFDLKGYLMNAYIHPVFKSDDDDEKFSIADEPEPEVLVATKRQSRRNTPVPSKYNGSESPSLPEIVNDQRL
;
A
#
# COMPACT_ATOMS: atom_id res chain seq x y z
N MET A 1 20.58 -13.77 -7.18
CA MET A 1 21.43 -12.64 -7.63
C MET A 1 22.61 -12.40 -6.72
N SER A 2 22.40 -12.13 -5.42
CA SER A 2 23.47 -11.77 -4.48
C SER A 2 24.64 -12.77 -4.46
N ILE A 3 24.34 -14.08 -4.39
CA ILE A 3 25.37 -15.13 -4.42
C ILE A 3 26.24 -15.04 -5.68
N LEU A 4 25.62 -14.94 -6.85
CA LEU A 4 26.31 -14.85 -8.14
C LEU A 4 27.14 -13.54 -8.22
N ALA A 5 26.58 -12.43 -7.74
CA ALA A 5 27.25 -11.13 -7.71
C ALA A 5 28.53 -11.17 -6.86
N PHE A 6 28.47 -11.79 -5.68
CA PHE A 6 29.64 -11.95 -4.80
C PHE A 6 30.65 -12.96 -5.35
N ALA A 7 30.19 -14.06 -5.93
CA ALA A 7 31.10 -15.08 -6.46
C ALA A 7 31.90 -14.58 -7.67
N VAL A 8 31.29 -13.75 -8.53
CA VAL A 8 31.90 -13.32 -9.79
C VAL A 8 32.44 -11.89 -9.73
N LEU A 9 31.60 -10.91 -9.36
CA LEU A 9 31.96 -9.50 -9.50
C LEU A 9 32.92 -9.01 -8.41
N VAL A 10 32.83 -9.54 -7.19
CA VAL A 10 33.74 -9.14 -6.11
C VAL A 10 35.20 -9.49 -6.43
N PRO A 11 35.55 -10.73 -6.82
CA PRO A 11 36.92 -11.05 -7.26
C PRO A 11 37.38 -10.24 -8.47
N VAL A 12 36.50 -10.02 -9.46
CA VAL A 12 36.82 -9.25 -10.68
C VAL A 12 37.16 -7.80 -10.36
N ASN A 13 36.43 -7.18 -9.41
CA ASN A 13 36.65 -5.80 -8.98
C ASN A 13 37.83 -5.67 -8.03
N TRP A 14 38.03 -6.62 -7.11
CA TRP A 14 39.07 -6.55 -6.08
C TRP A 14 40.49 -6.74 -6.62
N THR A 15 40.66 -7.54 -7.69
CA THR A 15 41.97 -7.89 -8.27
C THR A 15 42.62 -6.75 -9.06
N ASN A 16 42.35 -5.50 -8.72
CA ASN A 16 42.92 -4.34 -9.38
C ASN A 16 43.30 -3.25 -8.37
N ASP A 17 44.31 -2.47 -8.72
CA ASP A 17 44.82 -1.40 -7.86
C ASP A 17 44.69 -0.01 -8.51
N THR A 18 43.80 0.14 -9.51
CA THR A 18 43.63 1.41 -10.24
C THR A 18 43.27 2.56 -9.31
N LEU A 19 42.42 2.34 -8.30
CA LEU A 19 42.05 3.37 -7.34
C LEU A 19 43.21 3.75 -6.42
N GLN A 20 44.10 2.80 -6.08
CA GLN A 20 45.29 3.09 -5.27
C GLN A 20 46.28 3.98 -6.02
N LEU A 21 46.34 3.83 -7.34
CA LEU A 21 47.19 4.65 -8.21
C LEU A 21 46.57 6.02 -8.55
N SER A 22 45.29 6.21 -8.26
CA SER A 22 44.56 7.44 -8.57
C SER A 22 44.68 8.47 -7.45
N THR A 23 44.71 9.75 -7.80
CA THR A 23 44.69 10.87 -6.84
C THR A 23 43.30 11.10 -6.21
N LEU A 24 42.32 10.25 -6.53
CA LEU A 24 40.95 10.37 -6.05
C LEU A 24 40.84 9.88 -4.61
N GLN A 25 40.09 10.61 -3.79
CA GLN A 25 39.65 10.11 -2.50
C GLN A 25 38.76 8.88 -2.74
N HIS A 26 39.14 7.75 -2.16
CA HIS A 26 38.45 6.49 -2.32
C HIS A 26 38.38 5.76 -0.99
N SER A 27 37.29 5.05 -0.78
CA SER A 27 37.08 4.15 0.35
C SER A 27 37.52 2.72 0.00
N ASN A 28 37.66 1.87 1.02
CA ASN A 28 37.90 0.44 0.80
C ASN A 28 36.71 -0.25 0.10
N ILE A 29 35.50 0.31 0.18
CA ILE A 29 34.30 -0.21 -0.48
C ILE A 29 34.34 0.07 -1.99
N ASP A 30 34.95 1.20 -2.39
CA ASP A 30 35.08 1.57 -3.80
C ASP A 30 35.96 0.59 -4.59
N LYS A 31 36.88 -0.12 -3.90
CA LYS A 31 37.67 -1.21 -4.49
C LYS A 31 36.81 -2.39 -4.98
N LEU A 32 35.60 -2.54 -4.43
CA LEU A 32 34.65 -3.60 -4.80
C LEU A 32 33.68 -3.18 -5.92
N SER A 33 33.83 -1.98 -6.46
CA SER A 33 32.97 -1.39 -7.49
C SER A 33 33.61 -1.41 -8.88
N ILE A 34 32.80 -1.19 -9.92
CA ILE A 34 33.28 -0.88 -11.29
C ILE A 34 34.27 0.31 -11.30
N SER A 35 34.21 1.22 -10.33
CA SER A 35 35.16 2.34 -10.23
C SER A 35 36.62 1.87 -10.23
N ASN A 36 36.91 0.69 -9.66
CA ASN A 36 38.25 0.10 -9.60
C ASN A 36 38.73 -0.54 -10.92
N ILE A 37 37.87 -0.65 -11.94
CA ILE A 37 38.24 -1.20 -13.24
C ILE A 37 38.86 -0.10 -14.13
N PRO A 38 39.98 -0.38 -14.83
CA PRO A 38 40.63 0.60 -15.68
C PRO A 38 39.83 0.77 -16.98
N ILE A 39 40.01 1.92 -17.62
CA ILE A 39 39.37 2.28 -18.89
C ILE A 39 39.78 1.26 -19.97
N GLY A 40 38.81 0.74 -20.73
CA GLY A 40 39.06 -0.22 -21.82
C GLY A 40 39.39 -1.66 -21.41
N SER A 41 39.25 -2.03 -20.13
CA SER A 41 39.57 -3.39 -19.66
C SER A 41 38.59 -4.46 -20.16
N LYS A 42 39.11 -5.67 -20.43
CA LYS A 42 38.30 -6.85 -20.77
C LYS A 42 37.40 -7.33 -19.62
N ARG A 43 37.65 -6.87 -18.38
CA ARG A 43 36.84 -7.22 -17.19
C ARG A 43 35.39 -6.73 -17.29
N PHE A 44 35.09 -5.73 -18.12
CA PHE A 44 33.71 -5.30 -18.39
C PHE A 44 32.85 -6.41 -19.02
N ILE A 45 33.46 -7.43 -19.64
CA ILE A 45 32.74 -8.60 -20.16
C ILE A 45 32.06 -9.37 -19.01
N ALA A 46 32.68 -9.44 -17.83
CA ALA A 46 32.06 -10.07 -16.67
C ALA A 46 30.80 -9.31 -16.21
N HIS A 47 30.87 -7.98 -16.12
CA HIS A 47 29.70 -7.15 -15.79
C HIS A 47 28.60 -7.25 -16.85
N LEU A 48 28.96 -7.30 -18.13
CA LEU A 48 28.02 -7.49 -19.23
C LEU A 48 27.33 -8.85 -19.10
N ALA A 49 28.08 -9.95 -18.96
CA ALA A 49 27.52 -11.29 -18.79
C ALA A 49 26.60 -11.39 -17.57
N MET A 50 26.98 -10.75 -16.46
CA MET A 50 26.18 -10.69 -15.24
C MET A 50 24.89 -9.86 -15.43
N ALA A 51 24.93 -8.78 -16.21
CA ALA A 51 23.72 -8.02 -16.56
C ALA A 51 22.72 -8.88 -17.34
N TYR A 52 23.18 -9.70 -18.29
CA TYR A 52 22.32 -10.67 -18.98
C TYR A 52 21.76 -11.74 -18.04
N ALA A 53 22.62 -12.33 -17.21
CA ALA A 53 22.19 -13.34 -16.24
C ALA A 53 21.14 -12.79 -15.27
N PHE A 54 21.34 -11.57 -14.76
CA PHE A 54 20.40 -10.93 -13.86
C PHE A 54 19.09 -10.57 -14.55
N THR A 55 19.14 -9.93 -15.72
CA THR A 55 17.93 -9.53 -16.44
C THR A 55 17.08 -10.73 -16.83
N PHE A 56 17.70 -11.79 -17.36
CA PHE A 56 17.00 -13.04 -17.70
C PHE A 56 16.39 -13.70 -16.46
N TRP A 57 17.15 -13.79 -15.37
CA TRP A 57 16.64 -14.36 -14.11
C TRP A 57 15.48 -13.55 -13.52
N THR A 58 15.56 -12.21 -13.50
CA THR A 58 14.46 -11.35 -13.07
C THR A 58 13.23 -11.55 -13.94
N CYS A 59 13.38 -11.54 -15.26
CA CYS A 59 12.26 -11.77 -16.17
C CYS A 59 11.64 -13.16 -15.98
N TYR A 60 12.45 -14.19 -15.77
CA TYR A 60 11.98 -15.55 -15.48
C TYR A 60 11.16 -15.60 -14.19
N VAL A 61 11.68 -15.05 -13.09
CA VAL A 61 10.97 -15.00 -11.81
C VAL A 61 9.68 -14.19 -11.95
N LEU A 62 9.74 -13.01 -12.57
CA LEU A 62 8.54 -12.18 -12.77
C LEU A 62 7.48 -12.88 -13.62
N LEU A 63 7.86 -13.64 -14.65
CA LEU A 63 6.92 -14.41 -15.46
C LEU A 63 6.20 -15.47 -14.63
N HIS A 64 6.97 -16.21 -13.83
CA HIS A 64 6.44 -17.28 -12.98
C HIS A 64 5.53 -16.73 -11.87
N GLU A 65 5.95 -15.64 -11.20
CA GLU A 65 5.14 -14.96 -10.19
C GLU A 65 3.86 -14.36 -10.78
N TYR A 66 3.92 -13.79 -11.99
CA TYR A 66 2.72 -13.31 -12.67
C TYR A 66 1.70 -14.44 -12.89
N GLU A 67 2.17 -15.62 -13.32
CA GLU A 67 1.31 -16.78 -13.50
C GLU A 67 0.71 -17.27 -12.18
N ILE A 68 1.51 -17.32 -11.11
CA ILE A 68 1.03 -17.71 -9.77
C ILE A 68 -0.03 -16.74 -9.26
N VAL A 69 0.25 -15.43 -9.30
CA VAL A 69 -0.68 -14.39 -8.84
C VAL A 69 -1.98 -14.41 -9.67
N ALA A 70 -1.89 -14.60 -10.99
CA ALA A 70 -3.07 -14.74 -11.84
C ALA A 70 -3.93 -15.95 -11.46
N LYS A 71 -3.29 -17.11 -11.19
CA LYS A 71 -3.99 -18.32 -10.74
C LYS A 71 -4.63 -18.15 -9.36
N MET A 72 -3.91 -17.55 -8.41
CA MET A 72 -4.43 -17.27 -7.07
C MET A 72 -5.63 -16.32 -7.14
N ARG A 73 -5.52 -15.26 -7.93
CA ARG A 73 -6.61 -14.30 -8.17
C ARG A 73 -7.87 -14.98 -8.73
N LEU A 74 -7.73 -15.80 -9.77
CA LEU A 74 -8.88 -16.48 -10.37
C LEU A 74 -9.55 -17.46 -9.41
N ARG A 75 -8.74 -18.21 -8.64
CA ARG A 75 -9.27 -19.10 -7.59
C ARG A 75 -10.01 -18.31 -6.51
N PHE A 76 -9.42 -17.21 -6.06
CA PHE A 76 -10.03 -16.33 -5.06
C PHE A 76 -11.39 -15.81 -5.53
N LEU A 77 -11.49 -15.26 -6.75
CA LEU A 77 -12.77 -14.77 -7.29
C LEU A 77 -13.85 -15.86 -7.40
N ALA A 78 -13.45 -17.08 -7.75
CA ALA A 78 -14.37 -18.20 -7.87
C ALA A 78 -14.90 -18.68 -6.51
N SER A 79 -14.11 -18.54 -5.44
CA SER A 79 -14.50 -18.92 -4.07
C SER A 79 -15.05 -17.77 -3.23
N GLU A 80 -14.93 -16.52 -3.71
CA GLU A 80 -15.31 -15.34 -2.95
C GLU A 80 -16.82 -15.34 -2.65
N LYS A 81 -17.19 -14.95 -1.43
CA LYS A 81 -18.59 -14.78 -1.00
C LYS A 81 -19.32 -13.77 -1.90
N ARG A 82 -20.65 -13.84 -1.88
CA ARG A 82 -21.51 -12.89 -2.59
C ARG A 82 -21.25 -11.48 -2.07
N ARG A 83 -20.96 -10.56 -2.99
CA ARG A 83 -20.80 -9.13 -2.69
C ARG A 83 -21.58 -8.31 -3.71
N PRO A 84 -22.09 -7.12 -3.33
CA PRO A 84 -22.95 -6.32 -4.20
C PRO A 84 -22.22 -5.78 -5.46
N ASP A 85 -20.88 -5.70 -5.42
CA ASP A 85 -20.04 -5.24 -6.52
C ASP A 85 -20.00 -6.21 -7.71
N GLN A 86 -20.23 -7.50 -7.46
CA GLN A 86 -20.28 -8.54 -8.51
C GLN A 86 -21.52 -8.40 -9.41
N PHE A 87 -22.59 -7.76 -8.92
CA PHE A 87 -23.88 -7.61 -9.63
C PHE A 87 -24.16 -6.18 -10.08
N THR A 88 -23.34 -5.21 -9.68
CA THR A 88 -23.64 -3.79 -9.87
C THR A 88 -22.68 -3.16 -10.86
N VAL A 89 -23.22 -2.43 -11.82
CA VAL A 89 -22.44 -1.68 -12.83
C VAL A 89 -22.63 -0.19 -12.62
N LEU A 90 -21.52 0.56 -12.53
CA LEU A 90 -21.55 2.01 -12.45
C LEU A 90 -21.70 2.62 -13.86
N VAL A 91 -22.90 3.14 -14.16
CA VAL A 91 -23.17 3.90 -15.38
C VAL A 91 -22.83 5.38 -15.15
N ARG A 92 -22.02 5.96 -16.04
CA ARG A 92 -21.60 7.37 -15.97
C ARG A 92 -21.96 8.08 -17.27
N ASN A 93 -22.12 9.40 -17.20
CA ASN A 93 -22.44 10.27 -18.33
C ASN A 93 -23.75 9.89 -19.03
N VAL A 94 -24.81 9.69 -18.26
CA VAL A 94 -26.18 9.53 -18.79
C VAL A 94 -26.57 10.84 -19.50
N PRO A 95 -27.08 10.78 -20.74
CA PRO A 95 -27.49 11.97 -21.46
C PRO A 95 -28.64 12.68 -20.74
N PRO A 96 -28.66 14.02 -20.68
CA PRO A 96 -29.77 14.75 -20.08
C PRO A 96 -30.98 14.70 -21.02
N ASP A 97 -32.14 14.37 -20.46
CA ASP A 97 -33.43 14.41 -21.13
C ASP A 97 -34.31 15.51 -20.48
N PRO A 98 -35.01 16.37 -21.25
CA PRO A 98 -35.88 17.40 -20.69
C PRO A 98 -37.19 16.86 -20.12
N ASP A 99 -37.67 15.70 -20.59
CA ASP A 99 -39.01 15.18 -20.30
C ASP A 99 -38.99 14.06 -19.26
N GLU A 100 -37.90 13.28 -19.19
CA GLU A 100 -37.74 12.15 -18.25
C GLU A 100 -36.69 12.44 -17.15
N SER A 101 -36.94 11.93 -15.94
CA SER A 101 -35.91 11.92 -14.90
C SER A 101 -34.79 10.92 -15.24
N ILE A 102 -33.59 11.13 -14.69
CA ILE A 102 -32.45 10.20 -14.87
C ILE A 102 -32.83 8.77 -14.44
N SER A 103 -33.70 8.64 -13.44
CA SER A 103 -34.16 7.35 -12.91
C SER A 103 -35.03 6.62 -13.95
N GLU A 104 -36.04 7.29 -14.48
CA GLU A 104 -36.94 6.75 -15.51
C GLU A 104 -36.19 6.41 -16.80
N LEU A 105 -35.28 7.29 -17.24
CA LEU A 105 -34.48 7.08 -18.44
C LEU A 105 -33.60 5.83 -18.33
N VAL A 106 -32.95 5.64 -17.17
CA VAL A 106 -32.11 4.46 -16.91
C VAL A 106 -32.97 3.21 -16.84
N GLU A 107 -34.10 3.25 -16.13
CA GLU A 107 -35.03 2.13 -16.05
C GLU A 107 -35.54 1.70 -17.44
N HIS A 108 -36.03 2.66 -18.23
CA HIS A 108 -36.48 2.41 -19.60
C HIS A 108 -35.37 1.82 -20.47
N PHE A 109 -34.16 2.39 -20.43
CA PHE A 109 -33.02 1.89 -21.21
C PHE A 109 -32.67 0.43 -20.88
N PHE A 110 -32.62 0.07 -19.59
CA PHE A 110 -32.24 -1.29 -19.19
C PHE A 110 -33.37 -2.30 -19.36
N LEU A 111 -34.64 -1.91 -19.19
CA LEU A 111 -35.78 -2.78 -19.48
C LEU A 111 -35.86 -3.12 -20.98
N VAL A 112 -35.54 -2.16 -21.86
CA VAL A 112 -35.56 -2.38 -23.30
C VAL A 112 -34.35 -3.22 -23.76
N ASN A 113 -33.14 -2.93 -23.28
CA ASN A 113 -31.92 -3.58 -23.76
C ASN A 113 -31.56 -4.88 -23.01
N HIS A 114 -31.95 -5.00 -21.74
CA HIS A 114 -31.58 -6.10 -20.85
C HIS A 114 -32.77 -6.60 -19.99
N PRO A 115 -33.91 -6.98 -20.61
CA PRO A 115 -35.16 -7.26 -19.90
C PRO A 115 -35.05 -8.37 -18.84
N ASP A 116 -34.32 -9.45 -19.15
CA ASP A 116 -34.26 -10.64 -18.28
C ASP A 116 -33.25 -10.54 -17.13
N HIS A 117 -32.37 -9.52 -17.15
CA HIS A 117 -31.25 -9.40 -16.23
C HIS A 117 -31.30 -8.13 -15.36
N TYR A 118 -32.13 -7.16 -15.73
CA TYR A 118 -32.28 -5.93 -14.97
C TYR A 118 -33.04 -6.17 -13.66
N LEU A 119 -32.47 -5.74 -12.54
CA LEU A 119 -33.04 -5.92 -11.19
C LEU A 119 -33.57 -4.63 -10.58
N THR A 120 -32.69 -3.65 -10.43
CA THR A 120 -32.97 -2.34 -9.83
C THR A 120 -31.84 -1.37 -10.20
N HIS A 121 -32.03 -0.09 -9.94
CA HIS A 121 -31.02 0.94 -10.09
C HIS A 121 -31.05 1.92 -8.91
N GLN A 122 -29.91 2.54 -8.62
CA GLN A 122 -29.82 3.60 -7.61
C GLN A 122 -29.22 4.84 -8.27
N ALA A 123 -29.99 5.92 -8.32
CA ALA A 123 -29.51 7.21 -8.81
C ALA A 123 -28.50 7.81 -7.82
N VAL A 124 -27.42 8.39 -8.36
CA VAL A 124 -26.38 9.05 -7.56
C VAL A 124 -26.73 10.53 -7.44
N TYR A 125 -26.98 10.96 -6.20
CA TYR A 125 -27.30 12.36 -5.89
C TYR A 125 -26.07 13.10 -5.36
N ASN A 126 -26.00 14.40 -5.61
CA ASN A 126 -24.94 15.25 -5.08
C ASN A 126 -25.15 15.52 -3.59
N ALA A 127 -24.62 14.63 -2.74
CA ALA A 127 -24.66 14.76 -1.29
C ALA A 127 -23.44 15.51 -0.71
N ASN A 128 -22.58 16.15 -1.53
CA ASN A 128 -21.32 16.73 -1.05
C ASN A 128 -21.51 17.76 0.08
N LYS A 129 -22.49 18.67 -0.08
CA LYS A 129 -22.80 19.68 0.96
C LYS A 129 -23.29 19.02 2.24
N LEU A 130 -24.15 18.01 2.11
CA LEU A 130 -24.71 17.29 3.25
C LEU A 130 -23.63 16.45 3.96
N ALA A 131 -22.79 15.73 3.22
CA ALA A 131 -21.67 14.97 3.74
C ALA A 131 -20.67 15.86 4.49
N LYS A 132 -20.44 17.07 3.99
CA LYS A 132 -19.62 18.07 4.69
C LYS A 132 -20.25 18.49 6.02
N LEU A 133 -21.53 18.84 6.02
CA LEU A 133 -22.27 19.20 7.24
C LEU A 133 -22.30 18.07 8.27
N VAL A 134 -22.46 16.81 7.82
CA VAL A 134 -22.40 15.63 8.70
C VAL A 134 -21.02 15.45 9.29
N LYS A 135 -19.96 15.58 8.48
CA LYS A 135 -18.57 15.49 8.97
C LYS A 135 -18.26 16.60 9.98
N GLU A 136 -18.74 17.81 9.74
CA GLU A 136 -18.60 18.94 10.65
C GLU A 136 -19.36 18.70 11.97
N LYS A 137 -20.62 18.25 11.90
CA LYS A 137 -21.41 17.84 13.06
C LYS A 137 -20.66 16.79 13.89
N ASN A 138 -20.13 15.73 13.27
CA ASN A 138 -19.40 14.68 13.98
C ASN A 138 -18.14 15.22 14.65
N LYS A 139 -17.40 16.11 13.97
CA LYS A 139 -16.24 16.78 14.56
C LYS A 139 -16.62 17.65 15.76
N LEU A 140 -17.69 18.45 15.63
CA LEU A 140 -18.20 19.30 16.71
C LEU A 140 -18.69 18.47 17.89
N GLN A 141 -19.33 17.34 17.64
CA GLN A 141 -19.73 16.39 18.67
C GLN A 141 -18.52 15.87 19.45
N ASN A 142 -17.44 15.45 18.77
CA ASN A 142 -16.21 15.01 19.44
C ASN A 142 -15.60 16.13 20.32
N TRP A 143 -15.63 17.38 19.86
CA TRP A 143 -15.18 18.52 20.67
C TRP A 143 -16.09 18.80 21.86
N LEU A 144 -17.41 18.68 21.68
CA LEU A 144 -18.39 18.83 22.74
C LEU A 144 -18.18 17.77 23.82
N ASP A 145 -18.03 16.50 23.42
CA ASP A 145 -17.74 15.37 24.32
C ASP A 145 -16.43 15.63 25.08
N TYR A 146 -15.36 16.06 24.40
CA TYR A 146 -14.09 16.42 25.04
C TYR A 146 -14.24 17.53 26.10
N TYR A 147 -14.96 18.60 25.78
CA TYR A 147 -15.14 19.71 26.70
C TYR A 147 -16.07 19.37 27.87
N GLN A 148 -17.09 18.54 27.66
CA GLN A 148 -17.91 17.99 28.72
C GLN A 148 -17.08 17.13 29.69
N LEU A 149 -16.28 16.20 29.17
CA LEU A 149 -15.37 15.38 29.99
C LEU A 149 -14.33 16.23 30.74
N LYS A 150 -13.82 17.30 30.11
CA LYS A 150 -12.90 18.24 30.76
C LYS A 150 -13.57 19.04 31.88
N PHE A 151 -14.85 19.38 31.73
CA PHE A 151 -15.66 20.08 32.73
C PHE A 151 -16.06 19.15 33.90
N GLU A 152 -16.43 17.90 33.62
CA GLU A 152 -16.70 16.88 34.64
C GLU A 152 -15.47 16.61 35.52
N ARG A 153 -14.26 16.69 34.94
CA ARG A 153 -12.99 16.59 35.68
C ARG A 153 -12.61 17.84 36.46
N ASN A 154 -13.11 19.03 36.09
CA ASN A 154 -12.81 20.31 36.75
C ASN A 154 -14.00 21.28 36.62
N THR A 155 -14.81 21.37 37.68
CA THR A 155 -16.14 22.03 37.68
C THR A 155 -16.11 23.56 37.51
N SER A 156 -14.95 24.23 37.56
CA SER A 156 -14.91 25.68 37.85
C SER A 156 -14.77 26.63 36.66
N LYS A 157 -14.44 26.20 35.41
CA LYS A 157 -14.25 27.14 34.27
C LYS A 157 -14.61 26.56 32.88
N ARG A 158 -15.35 27.35 32.09
CA ARG A 158 -15.74 27.08 30.69
C ARG A 158 -14.59 27.42 29.72
N PRO A 159 -14.35 26.62 28.65
CA PRO A 159 -13.21 26.80 27.74
C PRO A 159 -13.43 27.92 26.71
N THR A 160 -12.37 28.68 26.40
CA THR A 160 -12.36 29.79 25.42
C THR A 160 -11.20 29.65 24.44
N THR A 161 -11.32 30.18 23.22
CA THR A 161 -10.25 30.23 22.21
C THR A 161 -9.95 31.67 21.79
N LYS A 162 -8.74 31.94 21.29
CA LYS A 162 -8.37 33.26 20.75
C LYS A 162 -8.39 33.26 19.23
N THR A 163 -8.79 34.38 18.63
CA THR A 163 -9.06 34.55 17.18
C THR A 163 -7.85 34.62 16.24
N GLY A 164 -6.63 34.74 16.76
CA GLY A 164 -5.42 35.04 15.97
C GLY A 164 -4.50 33.85 15.70
N PHE A 165 -3.35 34.14 15.08
CA PHE A 165 -2.38 33.15 14.60
C PHE A 165 -1.94 32.18 15.71
N LEU A 166 -2.04 30.87 15.43
CA LEU A 166 -1.75 29.76 16.36
C LEU A 166 -2.57 29.75 17.67
N GLY A 167 -3.64 30.56 17.77
CA GLY A 167 -4.41 30.72 19.02
C GLY A 167 -3.69 31.55 20.10
N CYS A 168 -2.60 32.25 19.75
CA CYS A 168 -1.78 33.02 20.70
C CYS A 168 -2.21 34.48 20.80
N PHE A 169 -2.75 35.05 19.72
CA PHE A 169 -3.14 36.46 19.61
C PHE A 169 -4.65 36.61 19.37
N GLY A 170 -5.25 37.76 19.65
CA GLY A 170 -6.66 38.06 19.37
C GLY A 170 -7.61 38.00 20.58
N SER A 171 -8.85 38.43 20.36
CA SER A 171 -9.93 38.43 21.35
C SER A 171 -10.34 37.02 21.74
N THR A 172 -10.67 36.82 23.02
CA THR A 172 -11.26 35.57 23.52
C THR A 172 -12.70 35.48 23.06
N VAL A 173 -12.98 34.52 22.18
CA VAL A 173 -14.32 34.26 21.64
C VAL A 173 -14.78 32.87 22.08
N ASP A 174 -16.09 32.66 22.10
CA ASP A 174 -16.64 31.32 22.32
C ASP A 174 -16.18 30.43 21.17
N ALA A 175 -15.54 29.31 21.51
CA ALA A 175 -14.91 28.42 20.54
C ALA A 175 -15.93 27.83 19.56
N ILE A 176 -17.19 27.70 20.02
CA ILE A 176 -18.27 27.06 19.27
C ILE A 176 -18.70 27.93 18.07
N ASP A 177 -18.87 29.24 18.25
CA ASP A 177 -19.31 30.15 17.19
C ASP A 177 -18.18 30.46 16.19
N TYR A 178 -16.94 30.51 16.68
CA TYR A 178 -15.77 30.83 15.86
C TYR A 178 -15.48 29.74 14.81
N TYR A 179 -15.45 28.47 15.21
CA TYR A 179 -15.16 27.37 14.29
C TYR A 179 -16.25 27.16 13.23
N THR A 180 -17.49 27.59 13.50
CA THR A 180 -18.62 27.47 12.56
C THR A 180 -18.46 28.38 11.33
N SER A 181 -17.85 29.56 11.48
CA SER A 181 -17.70 30.55 10.39
C SER A 181 -16.51 30.30 9.46
N GLU A 182 -15.42 29.71 9.96
CA GLU A 182 -14.16 29.54 9.22
C GLU A 182 -14.22 28.39 8.19
N ILE A 183 -15.16 27.45 8.35
CA ILE A 183 -15.22 26.22 7.53
C ILE A 183 -15.89 26.45 6.15
N GLU A 184 -16.67 27.52 5.99
CA GLU A 184 -17.37 27.84 4.72
C GLU A 184 -16.45 28.41 3.62
N GLY A 185 -15.31 29.03 3.96
CA GLY A 185 -14.49 29.78 2.99
C GLY A 185 -13.50 28.97 2.15
N ARG A 186 -13.13 27.75 2.56
CA ARG A 186 -11.86 27.11 2.12
C ARG A 186 -11.97 26.11 0.94
N GLU A 187 -13.14 25.94 0.35
CA GLU A 187 -13.42 24.79 -0.55
C GLU A 187 -13.17 24.99 -2.05
N ARG A 188 -13.06 26.23 -2.56
CA ARG A 188 -13.10 26.48 -4.02
C ARG A 188 -11.79 26.30 -4.79
N ILE A 189 -10.64 26.08 -4.13
CA ILE A 189 -9.31 26.28 -4.76
C ILE A 189 -8.47 24.99 -4.92
N ARG A 190 -9.08 23.80 -5.02
CA ARG A 190 -8.34 22.52 -4.82
C ARG A 190 -7.70 21.87 -6.04
N ARG A 191 -8.16 22.04 -7.28
CA ARG A 191 -7.67 21.17 -8.39
C ARG A 191 -6.48 21.72 -9.18
N LEU A 192 -6.45 23.02 -9.48
CA LEU A 192 -5.36 23.65 -10.24
C LEU A 192 -4.15 23.96 -9.33
N ILE A 193 -4.41 24.28 -8.06
CA ILE A 193 -3.36 24.43 -7.03
C ILE A 193 -2.63 23.11 -6.81
N VAL A 194 -3.29 21.96 -6.74
CA VAL A 194 -2.61 20.70 -6.41
C VAL A 194 -1.51 20.34 -7.42
N ALA A 195 -1.72 20.56 -8.72
CA ALA A 195 -0.69 20.28 -9.73
C ALA A 195 0.49 21.27 -9.64
N VAL A 196 0.20 22.56 -9.46
CA VAL A 196 1.22 23.61 -9.30
C VAL A 196 1.99 23.43 -7.99
N SER A 197 1.29 23.12 -6.90
CA SER A 197 1.87 22.78 -5.59
C SER A 197 2.71 21.51 -5.66
N PHE A 198 2.33 20.50 -6.45
CA PHE A 198 3.15 19.31 -6.63
C PHE A 198 4.47 19.64 -7.35
N PHE A 199 4.44 20.51 -8.37
CA PHE A 199 5.66 20.99 -9.01
C PHE A 199 6.59 21.71 -8.03
N PHE A 200 6.05 22.67 -7.26
CA PHE A 200 6.84 23.38 -6.25
C PHE A 200 7.33 22.46 -5.13
N LEU A 201 6.54 21.47 -4.72
CA LEU A 201 6.95 20.47 -3.74
C LEU A 201 8.19 19.72 -4.27
N ASN A 202 8.16 19.20 -5.49
CA ASN A 202 9.33 18.52 -6.07
C ASN A 202 10.55 19.45 -6.19
N PHE A 203 10.35 20.71 -6.60
CA PHE A 203 11.43 21.69 -6.71
C PHE A 203 12.07 22.03 -5.37
N PHE A 204 11.27 22.31 -4.34
CA PHE A 204 11.77 22.63 -3.00
C PHE A 204 12.28 21.39 -2.26
N TYR A 205 11.82 20.18 -2.59
CA TYR A 205 12.30 18.94 -1.98
C TYR A 205 13.77 18.62 -2.35
N VAL A 206 14.32 19.26 -3.38
CA VAL A 206 15.76 19.22 -3.68
C VAL A 206 16.58 19.81 -2.53
N ILE A 207 16.06 20.80 -1.81
CA ILE A 207 16.79 21.48 -0.72
C ILE A 207 17.05 20.51 0.46
N PRO A 208 16.03 19.81 1.03
CA PRO A 208 16.27 18.76 2.02
C PRO A 208 17.17 17.64 1.52
N ILE A 209 17.01 17.19 0.26
CA ILE A 209 17.87 16.12 -0.29
C ILE A 209 19.33 16.58 -0.34
N ALA A 210 19.59 17.79 -0.85
CA ALA A 210 20.94 18.36 -0.90
C ALA A 210 21.52 18.55 0.51
N PHE A 211 20.68 18.94 1.48
CA PHE A 211 21.06 19.05 2.87
C PHE A 211 21.43 17.70 3.50
N VAL A 212 20.60 16.66 3.33
CA VAL A 212 20.89 15.30 3.82
C VAL A 212 22.14 14.73 3.13
N GLN A 213 22.29 14.93 1.82
CA GLN A 213 23.48 14.50 1.07
C GLN A 213 24.75 15.23 1.53
N SER A 214 24.63 16.52 1.85
CA SER A 214 25.68 17.32 2.47
C SER A 214 26.07 16.72 3.83
N LEU A 215 25.09 16.40 4.69
CA LEU A 215 25.30 15.71 5.97
C LEU A 215 25.81 14.26 5.84
N ALA A 216 25.62 13.58 4.70
CA ALA A 216 26.17 12.24 4.50
C ALA A 216 27.67 12.31 4.14
N ASN A 217 28.11 13.40 3.52
CA ASN A 217 29.50 13.65 3.13
C ASN A 217 30.28 14.44 4.19
N LEU A 218 30.07 14.13 5.48
CA LEU A 218 30.72 14.85 6.59
C LEU A 218 32.24 14.85 6.49
N GLU A 219 32.88 13.79 6.01
CA GLU A 219 34.34 13.77 5.81
C GLU A 219 34.83 14.81 4.78
N GLY A 220 34.02 15.07 3.73
CA GLY A 220 34.33 16.07 2.70
C GLY A 220 34.08 17.50 3.18
N ILE A 221 33.08 17.71 4.03
CA ILE A 221 32.71 19.02 4.59
C ILE A 221 33.55 19.36 5.83
N GLU A 222 33.88 18.40 6.68
CA GLU A 222 34.78 18.56 7.83
C GLU A 222 36.16 19.03 7.37
N LYS A 223 36.61 18.55 6.20
CA LYS A 223 37.86 18.98 5.56
C LYS A 223 37.77 20.37 4.93
N ALA A 224 36.58 20.82 4.51
CA ALA A 224 36.37 22.11 3.85
C ALA A 224 35.92 23.24 4.81
N ALA A 225 35.24 22.91 5.91
CA ALA A 225 34.60 23.84 6.84
C ALA A 225 34.45 23.23 8.25
N PRO A 226 35.52 23.22 9.08
CA PRO A 226 35.53 22.56 10.40
C PRO A 226 34.62 23.21 11.46
N PHE A 227 34.07 24.40 11.20
CA PHE A 227 33.22 25.15 12.14
C PHE A 227 31.76 24.66 12.23
N LEU A 228 31.33 23.74 11.36
CA LEU A 228 29.94 23.25 11.29
C LEU A 228 29.63 22.09 12.26
N LYS A 229 30.64 21.51 12.93
CA LYS A 229 30.48 20.38 13.87
C LYS A 229 29.42 20.59 14.98
N PRO A 230 29.34 21.75 15.66
CA PRO A 230 28.38 21.94 16.76
C PRO A 230 26.91 21.96 16.33
N LEU A 231 26.65 22.32 15.06
CA LEU A 231 25.30 22.53 14.54
C LEU A 231 24.62 21.20 14.15
N ILE A 232 25.43 20.20 13.80
CA ILE A 232 24.98 18.86 13.41
C ILE A 232 24.55 18.05 14.65
N GLU A 233 25.28 18.17 15.76
CA GLU A 233 24.94 17.52 17.03
C GLU A 233 23.64 18.05 17.66
N MET A 234 23.29 19.32 17.40
CA MET A 234 22.08 19.96 17.91
C MET A 234 20.78 19.49 17.23
N ILE A 235 20.85 19.07 15.97
CA ILE A 235 19.67 18.67 15.16
C ILE A 235 19.25 17.22 15.48
N CYS A 236 20.18 16.34 15.85
CA CYS A 236 19.91 14.93 16.14
C CYS A 236 19.22 14.67 17.49
N PHE A 237 19.11 15.67 18.38
CA PHE A 237 18.58 15.49 19.74
C PHE A 237 17.14 16.00 19.95
N GLY A 238 16.50 16.57 18.93
CA GLY A 238 15.32 17.42 19.09
C GLY A 238 13.97 16.88 18.65
N ALA A 239 13.79 15.57 18.42
CA ALA A 239 12.51 15.08 17.89
C ALA A 239 12.12 13.70 18.46
N ALA A 240 11.58 13.69 19.67
CA ALA A 240 10.51 12.77 20.08
C ALA A 240 10.08 13.11 21.50
N GLN A 241 9.02 13.88 21.68
CA GLN A 241 7.99 13.56 22.66
C GLN A 241 6.73 14.43 22.44
N ASP A 242 5.59 13.80 22.73
CA ASP A 242 4.29 14.35 23.08
C ASP A 242 3.21 14.55 22.00
N ILE A 243 2.01 14.08 22.42
CA ILE A 243 0.61 14.36 22.02
C ILE A 243 -0.05 13.08 21.46
N TYR A 244 -1.20 12.55 21.91
CA TYR A 244 -2.11 12.68 23.07
C TYR A 244 -3.23 11.65 22.79
N ALA A 245 -3.69 10.86 23.77
CA ALA A 245 -4.99 10.17 23.71
C ALA A 245 -5.40 9.74 25.12
N SER A 246 -6.53 10.24 25.65
CA SER A 246 -6.97 10.02 27.05
C SER A 246 -8.50 9.84 27.19
N THR A 247 -9.12 9.04 26.33
CA THR A 247 -10.59 8.82 26.27
C THR A 247 -10.92 7.42 25.73
N GLU A 248 -12.02 6.79 26.17
CA GLU A 248 -12.33 5.37 25.89
C GLU A 248 -12.93 5.13 24.48
N LYS A 249 -13.78 6.04 23.97
CA LYS A 249 -14.16 6.09 22.54
C LYS A 249 -13.01 6.49 21.62
N ASP A 250 -12.12 7.36 22.09
CA ASP A 250 -10.87 7.66 21.38
C ASP A 250 -9.89 6.49 21.44
N ARG A 251 -10.03 5.56 22.40
CA ARG A 251 -9.27 4.30 22.40
C ARG A 251 -9.82 3.35 21.36
N GLU A 252 -11.13 3.23 21.16
CA GLU A 252 -11.69 2.43 20.05
C GLU A 252 -11.32 3.01 18.67
N ALA A 253 -11.40 4.35 18.51
CA ALA A 253 -11.00 5.03 17.27
C ALA A 253 -9.47 5.09 17.06
N ALA A 254 -8.66 5.08 18.12
CA ALA A 254 -7.19 5.00 18.03
C ALA A 254 -6.65 3.56 18.11
N MET A 255 -7.50 2.58 18.44
CA MET A 255 -7.22 1.15 18.32
C MET A 255 -7.45 0.66 16.91
N ASP A 256 -8.04 1.47 16.01
CA ASP A 256 -8.02 1.22 14.58
C ASP A 256 -6.56 1.32 14.09
N PRO A 257 -5.91 0.18 13.78
CA PRO A 257 -4.53 0.20 13.33
C PRO A 257 -4.40 0.68 11.88
N GLY A 258 -5.51 0.98 11.22
CA GLY A 258 -5.59 1.31 9.81
C GLY A 258 -5.29 0.11 8.91
N SER A 259 -5.34 0.37 7.62
CA SER A 259 -4.93 -0.59 6.59
C SER A 259 -3.41 -0.65 6.41
N ILE A 260 -2.94 -1.57 5.57
CA ILE A 260 -1.52 -1.86 5.28
C ILE A 260 -0.75 -0.63 4.74
N GLY A 261 -1.40 0.52 4.49
CA GLY A 261 -0.73 1.73 4.02
C GLY A 261 -0.10 1.53 2.64
N PHE A 262 -0.86 0.94 1.71
CA PHE A 262 -0.38 0.61 0.36
C PHE A 262 0.17 1.85 -0.38
N ASP A 263 -0.37 3.02 -0.11
CA ASP A 263 0.06 4.31 -0.67
C ASP A 263 1.50 4.69 -0.30
N SER A 264 1.95 4.35 0.91
CA SER A 264 3.29 4.69 1.43
C SER A 264 4.29 3.53 1.32
N ASN A 265 3.85 2.31 1.64
CA ASN A 265 4.72 1.13 1.68
C ASN A 265 5.07 0.61 0.27
N GLU A 266 4.13 0.64 -0.69
CA GLU A 266 4.38 0.11 -2.03
C GLU A 266 5.47 0.89 -2.78
N PRO A 267 5.47 2.24 -2.83
CA PRO A 267 6.56 2.99 -3.45
C PRO A 267 7.92 2.77 -2.76
N GLN A 268 7.92 2.59 -1.43
CA GLN A 268 9.15 2.34 -0.66
C GLN A 268 9.79 1.01 -1.06
N ILE A 269 8.99 -0.06 -1.19
CA ILE A 269 9.48 -1.36 -1.66
C ILE A 269 10.01 -1.27 -3.09
N GLN A 270 9.30 -0.55 -3.98
CA GLN A 270 9.73 -0.33 -5.36
C GLN A 270 11.06 0.43 -5.46
N LEU A 271 11.32 1.35 -4.54
CA LEU A 271 12.62 2.04 -4.44
C LEU A 271 13.76 1.06 -4.12
N TYR A 272 13.56 0.12 -3.19
CA TYR A 272 14.57 -0.89 -2.89
C TYR A 272 14.80 -1.86 -4.06
N PHE A 273 13.75 -2.20 -4.82
CA PHE A 273 13.90 -2.95 -6.06
C PHE A 273 14.71 -2.19 -7.10
N LEU A 274 14.44 -0.90 -7.30
CA LEU A 274 15.22 -0.06 -8.21
C LEU A 274 16.69 -0.02 -7.76
N LEU A 275 16.95 0.25 -6.48
CA LEU A 275 18.30 0.31 -5.93
C LEU A 275 19.03 -1.04 -6.10
N GLY A 276 18.36 -2.15 -5.79
CA GLY A 276 18.89 -3.49 -5.97
C GLY A 276 19.22 -3.82 -7.42
N LEU A 277 18.33 -3.51 -8.37
CA LEU A 277 18.54 -3.79 -9.79
C LEU A 277 19.63 -2.90 -10.41
N VAL A 278 19.73 -1.63 -10.01
CA VAL A 278 20.77 -0.70 -10.50
C VAL A 278 22.15 -1.10 -9.97
N TYR A 279 22.26 -1.32 -8.66
CA TYR A 279 23.55 -1.59 -8.03
C TYR A 279 23.98 -3.05 -8.07
N ALA A 280 23.10 -4.00 -8.45
CA ALA A 280 23.45 -5.42 -8.57
C ALA A 280 24.70 -5.67 -9.42
N VAL A 281 24.85 -4.95 -10.53
CA VAL A 281 25.98 -5.09 -11.46
C VAL A 281 27.13 -4.14 -11.13
N VAL A 282 26.85 -2.99 -10.50
CA VAL A 282 27.83 -1.93 -10.22
C VAL A 282 28.59 -2.20 -8.91
N THR A 283 27.87 -2.38 -7.81
CA THR A 283 28.39 -2.59 -6.45
C THR A 283 27.60 -3.70 -5.75
N PRO A 284 28.01 -4.97 -5.90
CA PRO A 284 27.32 -6.12 -5.31
C PRO A 284 27.09 -6.03 -3.81
N PHE A 285 27.93 -5.26 -3.10
CA PHE A 285 27.92 -5.11 -1.65
C PHE A 285 26.58 -4.65 -1.07
N LEU A 286 25.75 -3.96 -1.84
CA LEU A 286 24.44 -3.48 -1.39
C LEU A 286 23.37 -4.59 -1.33
N LEU A 287 23.54 -5.67 -2.12
CA LEU A 287 22.54 -6.73 -2.26
C LEU A 287 22.24 -7.53 -0.98
N PRO A 288 23.22 -7.89 -0.11
CA PRO A 288 22.95 -8.60 1.13
C PRO A 288 22.14 -7.75 2.12
N PHE A 289 22.38 -6.44 2.18
CA PHE A 289 21.59 -5.53 3.03
C PHE A 289 20.13 -5.47 2.58
N ILE A 290 19.89 -5.39 1.27
CA ILE A 290 18.54 -5.47 0.71
C ILE A 290 17.88 -6.82 1.04
N LEU A 291 18.63 -7.93 0.94
CA LEU A 291 18.11 -9.25 1.25
C LEU A 291 17.71 -9.38 2.73
N ILE A 292 18.56 -8.90 3.64
CA ILE A 292 18.28 -8.87 5.08
C ILE A 292 17.05 -8.00 5.34
N PHE A 293 16.99 -6.82 4.74
CA PHE A 293 15.82 -5.94 4.83
C PHE A 293 14.54 -6.65 4.41
N PHE A 294 14.50 -7.27 3.22
CA PHE A 294 13.32 -8.00 2.76
C PHE A 294 12.97 -9.20 3.64
N GLY A 295 13.97 -9.91 4.19
CA GLY A 295 13.76 -11.00 5.13
C GLY A 295 13.08 -10.55 6.42
N PHE A 296 13.58 -9.47 7.03
CA PHE A 296 12.97 -8.89 8.23
C PHE A 296 11.61 -8.26 7.92
N ALA A 297 11.50 -7.50 6.83
CA ALA A 297 10.25 -6.88 6.41
C ALA A 297 9.16 -7.94 6.19
N TYR A 298 9.48 -9.07 5.54
CA TYR A 298 8.54 -10.18 5.36
C TYR A 298 8.01 -10.70 6.70
N LEU A 299 8.88 -10.93 7.69
CA LEU A 299 8.47 -11.42 9.01
C LEU A 299 7.59 -10.41 9.75
N VAL A 300 7.96 -9.13 9.72
CA VAL A 300 7.22 -8.05 10.38
C VAL A 300 5.86 -7.84 9.73
N TYR A 301 5.80 -7.63 8.42
CA TYR A 301 4.54 -7.43 7.71
C TYR A 301 3.64 -8.65 7.79
N ARG A 302 4.19 -9.88 7.71
CA ARG A 302 3.40 -11.10 7.92
C ARG A 302 2.79 -11.13 9.32
N HIS A 303 3.52 -10.74 10.35
CA HIS A 303 2.99 -10.66 11.71
C HIS A 303 1.92 -9.57 11.85
N GLN A 304 2.15 -8.39 11.29
CA GLN A 304 1.21 -7.27 11.35
C GLN A 304 -0.08 -7.55 10.57
N ILE A 305 -0.01 -8.19 9.39
CA ILE A 305 -1.20 -8.58 8.61
C ILE A 305 -2.07 -9.57 9.38
N ILE A 306 -1.47 -10.49 10.14
CA ILE A 306 -2.24 -11.50 10.88
C ILE A 306 -2.86 -10.92 12.16
N ASN A 307 -2.15 -10.03 12.85
CA ASN A 307 -2.53 -9.64 14.22
C ASN A 307 -3.09 -8.23 14.36
N VAL A 308 -2.83 -7.35 13.39
CA VAL A 308 -3.04 -5.90 13.56
C VAL A 308 -3.89 -5.36 12.42
N TYR A 309 -3.42 -5.42 11.18
CA TYR A 309 -4.06 -4.67 10.08
C TYR A 309 -5.47 -5.15 9.76
N ASN A 310 -6.38 -4.18 9.62
CA ASN A 310 -7.72 -4.41 9.08
C ASN A 310 -7.77 -4.01 7.61
N GLN A 311 -8.31 -4.86 6.75
CA GLN A 311 -8.37 -4.62 5.31
C GLN A 311 -9.66 -3.89 4.94
N GLU A 312 -9.57 -2.58 4.72
CA GLU A 312 -10.71 -1.72 4.37
C GLU A 312 -11.31 -2.01 2.98
N TYR A 313 -10.51 -2.52 2.05
CA TYR A 313 -10.94 -2.80 0.68
C TYR A 313 -10.30 -4.08 0.13
N GLU A 314 -11.08 -4.85 -0.62
CA GLU A 314 -10.62 -6.07 -1.28
C GLU A 314 -10.54 -5.87 -2.80
N SER A 315 -9.32 -5.93 -3.33
CA SER A 315 -9.01 -5.68 -4.75
C SER A 315 -8.65 -6.95 -5.53
N ALA A 316 -8.56 -8.11 -4.87
CA ALA A 316 -8.15 -9.40 -5.42
C ALA A 316 -6.84 -9.31 -6.22
N ALA A 317 -5.86 -8.57 -5.70
CA ALA A 317 -4.55 -8.32 -6.33
C ALA A 317 -4.59 -7.63 -7.71
N ALA A 318 -5.64 -6.84 -8.00
CA ALA A 318 -5.77 -6.09 -9.25
C ALA A 318 -4.62 -5.09 -9.52
N PHE A 319 -3.86 -4.71 -8.47
CA PHE A 319 -2.71 -3.81 -8.59
C PHE A 319 -1.45 -4.48 -9.18
N TRP A 320 -1.38 -5.81 -9.24
CA TRP A 320 -0.18 -6.55 -9.67
C TRP A 320 0.38 -6.16 -11.05
N PRO A 321 -0.44 -5.95 -12.11
CA PRO A 321 0.06 -5.48 -13.41
C PRO A 321 0.82 -4.16 -13.31
N SER A 322 0.37 -3.25 -12.43
CA SER A 322 1.04 -1.97 -12.17
C SER A 322 2.40 -2.16 -11.49
N VAL A 323 2.47 -3.04 -10.49
CA VAL A 323 3.72 -3.39 -9.78
C VAL A 323 4.73 -4.02 -10.73
N HIS A 324 4.30 -5.04 -11.49
CA HIS A 324 5.11 -5.67 -12.52
C HIS A 324 5.63 -4.64 -13.54
N GLY A 325 4.76 -3.75 -14.04
CA GLY A 325 5.15 -2.69 -14.96
C GLY A 325 6.24 -1.78 -14.40
N ARG A 326 6.15 -1.39 -13.12
CA ARG A 326 7.16 -0.54 -12.47
C ARG A 326 8.50 -1.25 -12.25
N ILE A 327 8.49 -2.54 -11.88
CA ILE A 327 9.72 -3.33 -11.75
C ILE A 327 10.43 -3.50 -13.11
N ILE A 328 9.67 -3.73 -14.19
CA ILE A 328 10.22 -3.75 -15.55
C ILE A 328 10.81 -2.40 -15.94
N THR A 329 10.13 -1.29 -15.64
CA THR A 329 10.67 0.06 -15.89
C THR A 329 11.96 0.27 -15.10
N ALA A 330 12.02 -0.17 -13.83
CA ALA A 330 13.25 -0.13 -13.04
C ALA A 330 14.39 -0.97 -13.65
N LEU A 331 14.07 -2.13 -14.24
CA LEU A 331 15.03 -2.97 -14.96
C LEU A 331 15.57 -2.27 -16.22
N ILE A 332 14.71 -1.60 -16.99
CA ILE A 332 15.11 -0.80 -18.16
C ILE A 332 15.99 0.38 -17.72
N VAL A 333 15.62 1.09 -16.64
CA VAL A 333 16.41 2.18 -16.08
C VAL A 333 17.80 1.67 -15.64
N SER A 334 17.87 0.52 -14.97
CA SER A 334 19.15 -0.12 -14.60
C SER A 334 20.04 -0.40 -15.82
N GLN A 335 19.46 -0.93 -16.90
CA GLN A 335 20.19 -1.21 -18.15
C GLN A 335 20.70 0.07 -18.82
N LEU A 336 19.89 1.13 -18.86
CA LEU A 336 20.27 2.43 -19.43
C LEU A 336 21.34 3.14 -18.60
N LEU A 337 21.26 3.06 -17.27
CA LEU A 337 22.29 3.59 -16.37
C LEU A 337 23.61 2.83 -16.52
N LEU A 338 23.56 1.49 -16.62
CA LEU A 338 24.74 0.68 -16.88
C LEU A 338 25.37 1.02 -18.25
N LEU A 339 24.55 1.29 -19.27
CA LEU A 339 25.01 1.75 -20.58
C LEU A 339 25.73 3.09 -20.48
N GLY A 340 25.15 4.06 -19.77
CA GLY A 340 25.80 5.35 -19.52
C GLY A 340 27.15 5.19 -18.79
N LEU A 341 27.20 4.33 -17.79
CA LEU A 341 28.39 4.09 -16.97
C LEU A 341 29.51 3.32 -17.73
N LEU A 342 29.18 2.34 -18.57
CA LEU A 342 30.17 1.65 -19.39
C LEU A 342 30.68 2.52 -20.55
N SER A 343 29.84 3.43 -21.06
CA SER A 343 30.23 4.38 -22.10
C SER A 343 31.34 5.33 -21.65
N THR A 344 31.34 5.78 -20.38
CA THR A 344 32.40 6.65 -19.85
C THR A 344 33.73 5.94 -19.61
N LYS A 345 33.69 4.61 -19.42
CA LYS A 345 34.87 3.77 -19.18
C LYS A 345 35.54 3.25 -20.46
N GLY A 346 35.18 3.78 -21.63
CA GLY A 346 35.82 3.43 -22.91
C GLY A 346 35.58 1.98 -23.36
N ALA A 347 34.54 1.32 -22.83
CA ALA A 347 34.20 -0.07 -23.15
C ALA A 347 33.37 -0.19 -24.45
N GLY A 348 33.88 0.39 -25.55
CA GLY A 348 33.14 0.55 -26.81
C GLY A 348 32.63 -0.75 -27.46
N GLN A 349 33.27 -1.89 -27.19
CA GLN A 349 32.84 -3.20 -27.69
C GLN A 349 31.62 -3.76 -26.94
N SER A 350 31.40 -3.36 -25.68
CA SER A 350 30.31 -3.87 -24.84
C SER A 350 29.00 -3.09 -25.03
N THR A 351 29.08 -1.84 -25.49
CA THR A 351 27.93 -0.92 -25.62
C THR A 351 26.85 -1.40 -26.61
N PRO A 352 27.18 -1.90 -27.82
CA PRO A 352 26.16 -2.37 -28.76
C PRO A 352 25.41 -3.59 -28.25
N VAL A 353 26.11 -4.50 -27.56
CA VAL A 353 25.52 -5.71 -26.97
C VAL A 353 24.55 -5.30 -25.86
N LEU A 354 24.96 -4.42 -24.96
CA LEU A 354 24.10 -3.96 -23.86
C LEU A 354 22.81 -3.26 -24.34
N LEU A 355 22.84 -2.59 -25.50
CA LEU A 355 21.65 -1.94 -26.07
C LEU A 355 20.54 -2.92 -26.48
N VAL A 356 20.88 -4.19 -26.71
CA VAL A 356 19.89 -5.23 -27.01
C VAL A 356 19.01 -5.56 -25.80
N LEU A 357 19.56 -5.45 -24.57
CA LEU A 357 18.84 -5.77 -23.34
C LEU A 357 17.54 -4.97 -23.12
N PRO A 358 17.54 -3.62 -23.18
CA PRO A 358 16.31 -2.83 -23.01
C PRO A 358 15.25 -3.12 -24.08
N VAL A 359 15.68 -3.48 -25.29
CA VAL A 359 14.77 -3.88 -26.37
C VAL A 359 14.11 -5.22 -26.02
N VAL A 360 14.90 -6.21 -25.59
CA VAL A 360 14.40 -7.54 -25.20
C VAL A 360 13.46 -7.44 -23.99
N THR A 361 13.81 -6.65 -22.97
CA THR A 361 12.93 -6.45 -21.79
C THR A 361 11.64 -5.73 -22.14
N PHE A 362 11.66 -4.78 -23.09
CA PHE A 362 10.45 -4.15 -23.60
C PHE A 362 9.53 -5.14 -24.32
N TYR A 363 10.08 -5.99 -25.19
CA TYR A 363 9.29 -7.05 -25.85
C TYR A 363 8.74 -8.08 -24.86
N PHE A 364 9.53 -8.46 -23.86
CA PHE A 364 9.08 -9.31 -22.76
C PHE A 364 7.90 -8.68 -22.01
N HIS A 365 7.98 -7.39 -21.67
CA HIS A 365 6.89 -6.67 -21.03
C HIS A 365 5.62 -6.68 -21.87
N LYS A 366 5.74 -6.41 -23.19
CA LYS A 366 4.61 -6.47 -24.12
C LYS A 366 4.00 -7.87 -24.18
N TYR A 367 4.81 -8.91 -24.17
CA TYR A 367 4.33 -10.30 -24.10
C TYR A 367 3.54 -10.57 -22.82
N CYS A 368 4.09 -10.26 -21.64
CA CYS A 368 3.41 -10.45 -20.36
C CYS A 368 2.11 -9.64 -20.27
N LYS A 369 2.15 -8.40 -20.77
CA LYS A 369 0.98 -7.51 -20.84
C LYS A 369 -0.13 -8.14 -21.67
N ASN A 370 0.16 -8.56 -22.89
CA ASN A 370 -0.83 -9.16 -23.78
C ASN A 370 -1.36 -10.52 -23.26
N ARG A 371 -0.52 -11.29 -22.57
CA ARG A 371 -0.87 -12.64 -22.10
C ARG A 371 -1.65 -12.65 -20.79
N TYR A 372 -1.24 -11.87 -19.79
CA TYR A 372 -1.73 -11.99 -18.41
C TYR A 372 -2.56 -10.81 -17.92
N GLU A 373 -2.31 -9.58 -18.39
CA GLU A 373 -3.07 -8.40 -17.96
C GLU A 373 -4.59 -8.53 -18.19
N PRO A 374 -5.09 -9.16 -19.28
CA PRO A 374 -6.53 -9.37 -19.45
C PRO A 374 -7.19 -10.09 -18.28
N THR A 375 -6.48 -11.00 -17.59
CA THR A 375 -6.99 -11.73 -16.41
C THR A 375 -7.23 -10.81 -15.21
N PHE A 376 -6.52 -9.69 -15.13
CA PHE A 376 -6.65 -8.74 -14.02
C PHE A 376 -7.72 -7.69 -14.29
N VAL A 377 -7.92 -7.34 -15.56
CA VAL A 377 -8.82 -6.25 -15.99
C VAL A 377 -10.19 -6.76 -16.41
N LYS A 378 -10.28 -7.95 -17.01
CA LYS A 378 -11.54 -8.50 -17.54
C LYS A 378 -12.01 -9.68 -16.70
N CYS A 379 -13.30 -9.71 -16.39
CA CYS A 379 -13.93 -10.88 -15.79
C CYS A 379 -14.38 -11.85 -16.89
N PRO A 380 -13.88 -13.10 -16.94
CA PRO A 380 -14.28 -14.07 -17.96
C PRO A 380 -15.71 -14.56 -17.71
N LEU A 381 -16.56 -14.47 -18.74
CA LEU A 381 -17.98 -14.87 -18.67
C LEU A 381 -18.18 -16.34 -18.25
N GLN A 382 -17.27 -17.22 -18.66
CA GLN A 382 -17.33 -18.64 -18.30
C GLN A 382 -17.26 -18.86 -16.79
N GLU A 383 -16.38 -18.14 -16.08
CA GLU A 383 -16.28 -18.25 -14.62
C GLU A 383 -17.45 -17.56 -13.93
N ALA A 384 -17.93 -16.44 -14.49
CA ALA A 384 -19.13 -15.76 -13.97
C ALA A 384 -20.36 -16.66 -14.02
N MET A 385 -20.62 -17.33 -15.16
CA MET A 385 -21.74 -18.27 -15.30
C MET A 385 -21.59 -19.48 -14.39
N LYS A 386 -20.37 -20.03 -14.26
CA LYS A 386 -20.09 -21.15 -13.38
C LYS A 386 -20.38 -20.80 -11.93
N LYS A 387 -19.94 -19.61 -11.49
CA LYS A 387 -20.22 -19.10 -10.14
C LYS A 387 -21.71 -18.88 -9.90
N ASP A 388 -22.41 -18.22 -10.82
CA ASP A 388 -23.87 -17.99 -10.73
C ASP A 388 -24.65 -19.32 -10.61
N THR A 389 -24.26 -20.33 -11.40
CA THR A 389 -24.90 -21.66 -11.35
C THR A 389 -24.71 -22.33 -9.99
N LEU A 390 -23.51 -22.26 -9.43
CA LEU A 390 -23.20 -22.85 -8.12
C LEU A 390 -23.91 -22.10 -6.99
N GLU A 391 -23.97 -20.76 -7.06
CA GLU A 391 -24.67 -19.94 -6.07
C GLU A 391 -26.18 -20.18 -6.09
N ARG A 392 -26.79 -20.26 -7.28
CA ARG A 392 -28.22 -20.59 -7.43
C ARG A 392 -28.54 -22.00 -6.94
N ALA A 393 -27.61 -22.94 -7.10
CA ALA A 393 -27.77 -24.30 -6.58
C ALA A 393 -27.60 -24.38 -5.05
N ARG A 394 -26.74 -23.52 -4.46
CA ARG A 394 -26.54 -23.43 -3.01
C ARG A 394 -27.76 -22.84 -2.32
N ASP A 395 -28.24 -21.68 -2.79
CA ASP A 395 -29.31 -20.90 -2.14
C ASP A 395 -30.41 -20.49 -3.14
N PRO A 396 -31.31 -21.41 -3.54
CA PRO A 396 -32.30 -21.15 -4.60
C PRO A 396 -33.38 -20.13 -4.23
N GLY A 397 -33.62 -19.90 -2.93
CA GLY A 397 -34.63 -18.95 -2.42
C GLY A 397 -34.09 -17.57 -2.03
N PHE A 398 -32.84 -17.25 -2.38
CA PHE A 398 -32.20 -16.00 -1.96
C PHE A 398 -32.79 -14.78 -2.71
N ASP A 399 -33.32 -13.80 -1.96
CA ASP A 399 -33.80 -12.54 -2.53
C ASP A 399 -32.63 -11.59 -2.84
N LEU A 400 -32.13 -11.70 -4.08
CA LEU A 400 -31.06 -10.86 -4.58
C LEU A 400 -31.47 -9.37 -4.66
N LYS A 401 -32.74 -9.07 -4.94
CA LYS A 401 -33.21 -7.69 -5.10
C LYS A 401 -33.20 -6.97 -3.75
N GLY A 402 -33.74 -7.59 -2.71
CA GLY A 402 -33.71 -7.05 -1.34
C GLY A 402 -32.29 -6.86 -0.83
N TYR A 403 -31.38 -7.79 -1.14
CA TYR A 403 -29.96 -7.69 -0.77
C TYR A 403 -29.24 -6.49 -1.42
N LEU A 404 -29.53 -6.19 -2.70
CA LEU A 404 -28.82 -5.15 -3.45
C LEU A 404 -29.41 -3.73 -3.27
N MET A 405 -30.70 -3.61 -2.94
CA MET A 405 -31.42 -2.32 -2.99
C MET A 405 -30.79 -1.22 -2.12
N ASN A 406 -30.25 -1.57 -0.94
CA ASN A 406 -29.69 -0.60 0.00
C ASN A 406 -28.15 -0.55 0.02
N ALA A 407 -27.47 -1.36 -0.81
CA ALA A 407 -26.02 -1.53 -0.74
C ALA A 407 -25.24 -0.23 -1.06
N TYR A 408 -25.69 0.50 -2.09
CA TYR A 408 -25.01 1.69 -2.63
C TYR A 408 -25.68 3.02 -2.28
N ILE A 409 -26.50 3.04 -1.23
CA ILE A 409 -27.02 4.29 -0.67
C ILE A 409 -25.84 5.07 -0.06
N HIS A 410 -25.81 6.38 -0.28
CA HIS A 410 -24.74 7.23 0.26
C HIS A 410 -24.71 7.10 1.80
N PRO A 411 -23.55 6.92 2.45
CA PRO A 411 -23.45 6.58 3.88
C PRO A 411 -24.23 7.52 4.81
N VAL A 412 -24.33 8.80 4.45
CA VAL A 412 -25.12 9.80 5.18
C VAL A 412 -26.60 9.46 5.33
N PHE A 413 -27.17 8.68 4.42
CA PHE A 413 -28.59 8.30 4.45
C PHE A 413 -28.80 6.89 5.03
N LYS A 414 -27.74 6.18 5.40
CA LYS A 414 -27.87 4.91 6.13
C LYS A 414 -28.23 5.23 7.59
N SER A 415 -29.19 4.50 8.14
CA SER A 415 -29.49 4.60 9.58
C SER A 415 -28.47 3.77 10.37
N ASP A 416 -28.24 4.12 11.65
CA ASP A 416 -27.28 3.38 12.50
C ASP A 416 -27.62 1.88 12.61
N ASP A 417 -28.90 1.51 12.41
CA ASP A 417 -29.40 0.12 12.41
C ASP A 417 -29.07 -0.66 11.10
N ASP A 418 -28.76 0.03 9.99
CA ASP A 418 -28.48 -0.61 8.70
C ASP A 418 -27.03 -1.10 8.57
N ASP A 419 -26.10 -0.51 9.33
CA ASP A 419 -24.67 -0.88 9.29
C ASP A 419 -24.43 -2.23 10.00
N GLU A 420 -25.17 -2.53 11.07
CA GLU A 420 -25.11 -3.83 11.77
C GLU A 420 -25.52 -5.02 10.88
N LYS A 421 -26.42 -4.77 9.91
CA LYS A 421 -26.94 -5.81 8.99
C LYS A 421 -25.96 -6.17 7.87
N PHE A 422 -25.02 -5.27 7.55
CA PHE A 422 -23.96 -5.50 6.56
C PHE A 422 -22.62 -5.90 7.19
N SER A 423 -22.39 -5.57 8.46
CA SER A 423 -21.42 -6.26 9.30
C SER A 423 -21.98 -7.62 9.72
N ILE A 424 -22.23 -8.50 8.74
CA ILE A 424 -22.30 -9.93 9.05
C ILE A 424 -20.88 -10.30 9.45
N ALA A 425 -20.64 -10.20 10.77
CA ALA A 425 -19.68 -10.99 11.47
C ALA A 425 -19.68 -12.38 10.85
N ASP A 426 -18.49 -12.91 10.59
CA ASP A 426 -18.27 -14.30 10.22
C ASP A 426 -19.22 -15.21 11.01
N GLU A 427 -20.37 -15.58 10.42
CA GLU A 427 -21.03 -16.78 10.85
C GLU A 427 -20.03 -17.89 10.53
N PRO A 428 -19.54 -18.64 11.54
CA PRO A 428 -18.59 -19.69 11.30
C PRO A 428 -19.28 -20.72 10.40
N GLU A 429 -18.79 -20.86 9.15
CA GLU A 429 -19.00 -22.12 8.44
C GLU A 429 -18.50 -23.24 9.38
N PRO A 430 -19.20 -24.39 9.47
CA PRO A 430 -18.79 -25.46 10.36
C PRO A 430 -17.33 -25.83 10.05
N GLU A 431 -16.44 -25.49 10.97
CA GLU A 431 -15.00 -25.75 10.84
C GLU A 431 -14.82 -27.24 10.55
N VAL A 432 -14.35 -27.58 9.35
CA VAL A 432 -13.72 -28.89 9.12
C VAL A 432 -12.40 -28.84 9.87
N LEU A 433 -12.46 -29.15 11.16
CA LEU A 433 -11.31 -29.21 12.07
C LEU A 433 -10.35 -30.29 11.55
N VAL A 434 -9.33 -29.87 10.80
CA VAL A 434 -8.15 -30.71 10.57
C VAL A 434 -7.38 -30.77 11.89
N ALA A 435 -7.55 -31.86 12.62
CA ALA A 435 -6.91 -32.08 13.90
C ALA A 435 -5.38 -32.01 13.78
N THR A 436 -4.79 -30.86 14.14
CA THR A 436 -3.35 -30.75 14.34
C THR A 436 -3.04 -30.96 15.81
N LYS A 437 -2.47 -32.13 16.12
CA LYS A 437 -2.11 -32.53 17.49
C LYS A 437 -0.97 -31.65 18.02
N ARG A 438 -1.28 -30.58 18.74
CA ARG A 438 -0.29 -29.77 19.48
C ARG A 438 -0.20 -30.29 20.92
N GLN A 439 0.90 -30.96 21.27
CA GLN A 439 1.22 -31.25 22.67
C GLN A 439 1.74 -29.97 23.33
N SER A 440 0.93 -29.38 24.21
CA SER A 440 1.37 -28.29 25.08
C SER A 440 2.12 -28.86 26.29
N ARG A 441 3.42 -28.59 26.40
CA ARG A 441 4.16 -28.76 27.65
C ARG A 441 3.81 -27.59 28.57
N ARG A 442 2.92 -27.85 29.52
CA ARG A 442 2.55 -26.98 30.64
C ARG A 442 3.79 -26.73 31.51
N ASN A 443 4.16 -25.47 31.72
CA ASN A 443 4.88 -24.97 32.89
C ASN A 443 4.88 -23.42 32.89
N THR A 444 3.82 -22.83 33.43
CA THR A 444 3.80 -21.44 33.89
C THR A 444 3.28 -21.45 35.34
N PRO A 445 4.04 -20.91 36.31
CA PRO A 445 3.69 -21.03 37.73
C PRO A 445 2.99 -19.77 38.25
N VAL A 446 1.73 -19.49 37.87
CA VAL A 446 0.85 -18.56 38.63
C VAL A 446 -0.63 -18.90 38.33
N PRO A 447 -1.50 -19.10 39.34
CA PRO A 447 -2.94 -19.25 39.12
C PRO A 447 -3.63 -17.88 39.01
N SER A 448 -4.44 -17.69 37.97
CA SER A 448 -5.28 -16.51 37.79
C SER A 448 -6.45 -16.51 38.79
N LYS A 449 -6.53 -15.47 39.63
CA LYS A 449 -7.70 -15.15 40.47
C LYS A 449 -8.84 -14.62 39.59
N TYR A 450 -9.72 -15.48 39.11
CA TYR A 450 -11.11 -15.15 38.79
C TYR A 450 -11.88 -16.48 38.66
N ASN A 451 -12.59 -16.85 39.73
CA ASN A 451 -13.61 -17.90 39.72
C ASN A 451 -14.96 -17.21 39.50
N GLY A 452 -15.69 -17.57 38.46
CA GLY A 452 -17.07 -17.11 38.29
C GLY A 452 -17.61 -17.24 36.87
N SER A 453 -17.90 -18.46 36.44
CA SER A 453 -19.11 -18.82 35.66
C SER A 453 -18.98 -20.28 35.22
N GLU A 454 -19.98 -21.07 35.62
CA GLU A 454 -20.12 -22.48 35.28
C GLU A 454 -20.36 -22.64 33.78
N SER A 455 -19.60 -23.53 33.15
CA SER A 455 -19.89 -24.01 31.79
C SER A 455 -21.03 -25.03 31.86
N PRO A 456 -22.03 -25.01 30.96
CA PRO A 456 -23.04 -26.06 30.94
C PRO A 456 -22.40 -27.37 30.48
N SER A 457 -22.58 -28.41 31.28
CA SER A 457 -22.16 -29.78 30.98
C SER A 457 -22.94 -30.34 29.78
N LEU A 458 -22.20 -31.00 28.88
CA LEU A 458 -22.74 -31.84 27.81
C LEU A 458 -23.56 -33.01 28.40
N PRO A 459 -24.68 -33.41 27.78
CA PRO A 459 -25.37 -34.65 28.16
C PRO A 459 -24.53 -35.87 27.75
N GLU A 460 -24.35 -36.79 28.69
CA GLU A 460 -23.77 -38.12 28.46
C GLU A 460 -24.59 -38.89 27.42
N ILE A 461 -23.92 -39.32 26.34
CA ILE A 461 -24.46 -40.30 25.40
C ILE A 461 -24.41 -41.67 26.11
N VAL A 462 -25.55 -42.12 26.60
CA VAL A 462 -25.75 -43.49 27.06
C VAL A 462 -25.63 -44.42 25.86
N ASN A 463 -24.64 -45.31 25.94
CA ASN A 463 -24.31 -46.28 24.92
C ASN A 463 -25.09 -47.58 25.22
N ASP A 464 -26.29 -47.73 24.65
CA ASP A 464 -27.02 -49.00 24.72
C ASP A 464 -26.60 -49.91 23.56
N GLN A 465 -25.75 -50.90 23.88
CA GLN A 465 -25.59 -52.12 23.13
C GLN A 465 -26.48 -53.23 23.70
N ARG A 466 -27.03 -54.06 22.80
CA ARG A 466 -27.79 -55.34 22.97
C ARG A 466 -29.30 -55.11 22.91
N LEU A 467 -30.05 -55.68 21.97
CA LEU A 467 -30.04 -57.04 21.42
C LEU A 467 -30.63 -57.09 20.00
#